data_AF-A0A6I3DT58-F1
#
_entry.id   AF-A0A6I3DT58-F1
#
_cell.length_a   1.000
_cell.length_b   1.000
_cell.length_c   1.000
_cell.angle_alpha   90.00
_cell.angle_beta   90.00
_cell.angle_gamma   90.00
#
_symmetry.space_group_name_H-M   'P 1'
#
loop_
_entity.id
_entity.type
_entity.pdbx_description
1 polymer ?
#
loop_
_entity_poly.entity_id
_entity_poly.type
_entity_poly.pdbx_seq_one_letter_code
_entity_poly.pdbx_strand_id
1 'polypeptide(L)'
;DDLEVELTGDLTLRGVTKSITLEGEISGFGPDAYGGTRVGFEAKGSFHRSDFGVNWNTPLETGGVVVGEKVDIHLDIQAVLNQA
;
A
#
# COMPACT_ATOMS: atom_id res chain seq x y z
N ASP A 1 -1.30 22.93 -2.60
CA ASP A 1 -1.93 22.04 -1.61
C ASP A 1 -2.15 20.71 -2.26
N ASP A 2 -1.31 19.75 -1.88
CA ASP A 2 -1.51 18.36 -2.23
C ASP A 2 -2.73 17.82 -1.47
N LEU A 3 -3.48 16.91 -2.09
CA LEU A 3 -4.71 16.39 -1.50
C LEU A 3 -4.41 15.12 -0.73
N GLU A 4 -4.43 15.21 0.61
CA GLU A 4 -4.32 14.07 1.52
C GLU A 4 -5.62 13.26 1.55
N VAL A 5 -5.51 11.93 1.56
CA VAL A 5 -6.63 10.99 1.57
C VAL A 5 -6.37 9.80 2.49
N GLU A 6 -7.40 9.29 3.16
CA GLU A 6 -7.37 7.99 3.82
C GLU A 6 -8.10 6.95 2.95
N LEU A 7 -7.41 5.86 2.64
CA LEU A 7 -7.87 4.81 1.75
C LEU A 7 -8.05 3.51 2.54
N THR A 8 -9.27 3.22 2.97
CA THR A 8 -9.61 1.92 3.56
C THR A 8 -10.06 0.94 2.48
N GLY A 9 -9.45 -0.24 2.46
CA GLY A 9 -9.79 -1.29 1.50
C GLY A 9 -9.45 -2.68 2.01
N ASP A 10 -9.93 -3.70 1.30
CA ASP A 10 -9.71 -5.09 1.65
C ASP A 10 -8.42 -5.62 1.00
N LEU A 11 -7.43 -5.92 1.84
CA LEU A 11 -6.24 -6.65 1.43
C LEU A 11 -6.51 -8.15 1.57
N THR A 12 -6.28 -8.91 0.50
CA THR A 12 -6.33 -10.37 0.53
C THR A 12 -4.95 -10.95 0.29
N LEU A 13 -4.43 -11.69 1.27
CA LEU A 13 -3.16 -12.42 1.17
C LEU A 13 -3.38 -13.86 1.63
N ARG A 14 -2.89 -14.83 0.83
CA ARG A 14 -3.00 -16.28 1.13
C ARG A 14 -4.44 -16.74 1.45
N GLY A 15 -5.44 -16.13 0.81
CA GLY A 15 -6.86 -16.47 1.03
C GLY A 15 -7.47 -15.91 2.31
N VAL A 16 -6.72 -15.11 3.09
CA VAL A 16 -7.23 -14.34 4.22
C VAL A 16 -7.45 -12.90 3.78
N THR A 17 -8.65 -12.37 4.02
CA THR A 17 -9.02 -10.99 3.71
C THR A 17 -9.13 -10.18 5.00
N LYS A 18 -8.51 -8.99 5.02
CA LYS A 18 -8.58 -8.04 6.12
C LYS A 18 -8.70 -6.63 5.55
N SER A 19 -9.48 -5.80 6.23
CA SER A 19 -9.54 -4.37 5.95
C SER A 19 -8.27 -3.69 6.48
N ILE A 20 -7.61 -2.91 5.64
CA ILE A 20 -6.46 -2.07 6.01
C ILE A 20 -6.72 -0.63 5.55
N THR A 21 -6.07 0.32 6.19
CA THR A 21 -6.09 1.74 5.79
C THR A 21 -4.70 2.16 5.32
N LEU A 22 -4.65 2.85 4.20
CA LEU A 22 -3.45 3.54 3.71
C LEU A 22 -3.67 5.06 3.79
N GLU A 23 -2.64 5.77 4.19
CA GLU A 23 -2.54 7.23 4.12
C GLU A 23 -1.98 7.58 2.74
N GLY A 24 -2.69 8.39 1.97
CA GLY A 24 -2.35 8.72 0.59
C GLY A 24 -2.30 10.21 0.29
N GLU A 25 -1.65 10.54 -0.81
CA GLU A 25 -1.47 11.89 -1.33
C GLU A 25 -1.68 11.90 -2.84
N ILE A 26 -2.40 12.89 -3.35
CA ILE A 26 -2.61 13.10 -4.78
C ILE A 26 -1.75 14.28 -5.24
N SER A 27 -0.70 14.00 -6.02
CA SER A 27 0.29 14.97 -6.50
C SER A 27 -0.18 15.82 -7.69
N GLY A 28 -1.50 15.87 -7.94
CA GLY A 28 -2.15 16.61 -9.01
C GLY A 28 -2.59 15.78 -10.22
N PHE A 29 -3.47 16.39 -11.03
CA PHE A 29 -4.02 15.80 -12.26
C PHE A 29 -4.04 16.82 -13.42
N GLY A 30 -3.83 16.37 -14.65
CA GLY A 30 -3.83 17.28 -15.81
C GLY A 30 -3.44 16.62 -17.14
N PRO A 31 -3.40 17.40 -18.24
CA PRO A 31 -2.94 16.92 -19.54
C PRO A 31 -1.52 16.38 -19.48
N ASP A 32 -1.24 15.30 -20.21
CA ASP A 32 0.10 14.74 -20.33
C ASP A 32 0.72 14.99 -21.72
N ALA A 33 2.01 14.68 -21.86
CA ALA A 33 2.76 14.89 -23.10
C ALA A 33 2.33 13.98 -24.27
N TYR A 34 1.42 13.02 -24.02
CA TYR A 34 0.99 12.02 -24.99
C TYR A 34 -0.47 12.24 -25.44
N GLY A 35 -1.07 13.36 -25.06
CA GLY A 35 -2.44 13.73 -25.44
C GLY A 35 -3.53 13.16 -24.52
N GLY A 36 -3.17 12.56 -23.39
CA GLY A 36 -4.10 12.07 -22.38
C GLY A 36 -4.24 13.01 -21.18
N THR A 37 -5.00 12.57 -20.17
CA THR A 37 -5.01 13.18 -18.83
C THR A 37 -4.42 12.19 -17.84
N ARG A 38 -3.49 12.64 -17.01
CA ARG A 38 -2.75 11.82 -16.03
C ARG A 38 -2.93 12.36 -14.63
N VAL A 39 -2.82 11.47 -13.66
CA VAL A 39 -2.80 11.78 -12.22
C VAL A 39 -1.72 10.93 -11.54
N GLY A 40 -1.09 11.50 -10.51
CA GLY A 40 -0.15 10.82 -9.63
C GLY A 40 -0.75 10.58 -8.24
N PHE A 41 -0.45 9.43 -7.64
CA PHE A 41 -0.85 9.06 -6.29
C PHE A 41 0.34 8.43 -5.55
N GLU A 42 0.53 8.83 -4.30
CA GLU A 42 1.37 8.12 -3.34
C GLU A 42 0.46 7.54 -2.23
N ALA A 43 0.80 6.36 -1.70
CA ALA A 43 0.15 5.84 -0.50
C ALA A 43 1.10 5.00 0.37
N LYS A 44 0.94 5.13 1.69
CA LYS A 44 1.72 4.44 2.70
C LYS A 44 0.82 3.78 3.73
N GLY A 45 1.28 2.67 4.30
CA GLY A 45 0.59 2.02 5.41
C GLY A 45 1.36 0.80 5.89
N SER A 46 0.76 0.04 6.80
CA SER A 46 1.40 -1.18 7.27
C SER A 46 0.38 -2.20 7.80
N PHE A 47 0.79 -3.46 7.83
CA PHE A 47 0.01 -4.55 8.41
C PHE A 47 0.93 -5.57 9.09
N HIS A 48 0.36 -6.46 9.90
CA HIS A 48 1.12 -7.56 10.50
C HIS A 48 0.99 -8.82 9.64
N ARG A 49 2.11 -9.43 9.27
CA ARG A 49 2.13 -10.62 8.39
C ARG A 49 1.40 -11.83 9.00
N SER A 50 1.37 -11.91 10.33
CA SER A 50 0.70 -12.98 11.08
C SER A 50 -0.83 -12.92 10.94
N ASP A 51 -1.40 -11.73 10.73
CA ASP A 51 -2.85 -11.55 10.47
C ASP A 51 -3.32 -12.27 9.20
N PHE A 52 -2.38 -12.53 8.28
CA PHE A 52 -2.59 -13.23 7.01
C PHE A 52 -2.01 -14.65 7.01
N GLY A 53 -1.70 -15.21 8.19
CA GLY A 53 -1.22 -16.58 8.35
C GLY A 53 0.25 -16.79 7.96
N VAL A 54 1.02 -15.73 7.76
CA VAL A 54 2.47 -15.82 7.51
C VAL A 54 3.19 -15.87 8.85
N ASN A 55 3.19 -17.05 9.48
CA ASN A 55 3.66 -17.23 10.87
C ASN A 55 5.05 -17.85 11.01
N TRP A 56 5.75 -18.16 9.90
CA TRP A 56 7.08 -18.74 9.99
C TRP A 56 8.02 -17.79 10.73
N ASN A 57 8.72 -18.32 11.72
CA ASN A 57 9.78 -17.60 12.42
C ASN A 57 10.71 -18.58 13.12
N THR A 58 11.96 -18.20 13.26
CA THR A 58 12.95 -18.92 14.08
C THR A 58 13.38 -17.99 15.22
N PRO A 59 13.43 -18.46 16.47
CA PRO A 59 13.94 -17.66 17.58
C PRO A 59 15.44 -17.41 17.44
N LEU A 60 15.89 -16.20 17.82
CA LEU A 60 17.31 -15.85 17.87
C LEU A 60 17.91 -16.21 19.24
N GLU A 61 19.20 -16.58 19.27
CA GLU A 61 19.92 -16.88 20.52
C GLU A 61 19.99 -15.68 21.48
N THR A 62 19.92 -14.46 20.94
CA THR A 62 19.92 -13.19 21.69
C THR A 62 18.52 -12.77 22.18
N GLY A 63 17.50 -13.60 21.97
CA GLY A 63 16.10 -13.23 22.12
C GLY A 63 15.56 -12.49 20.90
N GLY A 64 14.23 -12.54 20.74
CA GLY A 64 13.55 -12.00 19.56
C GLY A 64 13.40 -13.03 18.43
N VAL A 65 13.11 -12.52 17.23
CA VAL A 65 12.72 -13.32 16.08
C VAL A 65 13.51 -12.95 14.83
N VAL A 66 13.70 -13.90 13.91
CA VAL A 66 14.42 -13.69 12.64
C VAL A 66 13.66 -12.75 11.69
N VAL A 67 12.33 -12.83 11.66
CA VAL A 67 11.49 -12.02 10.77
C VAL A 67 10.56 -11.14 11.60
N GLY A 68 10.59 -9.83 11.34
CA GLY A 68 9.69 -8.86 11.98
C GLY A 68 8.22 -9.09 11.61
N GLU A 69 7.31 -8.65 12.48
CA GLU A 69 5.87 -8.82 12.25
C GLU A 69 5.28 -7.78 11.30
N LYS A 70 5.75 -6.52 11.40
CA LYS A 70 5.26 -5.40 10.61
C LYS A 70 5.77 -5.47 9.17
N VAL A 71 4.87 -5.28 8.22
CA VAL A 71 5.14 -5.11 6.80
C VAL A 71 4.71 -3.71 6.40
N ASP A 72 5.65 -2.91 5.91
CA ASP A 72 5.37 -1.59 5.37
C ASP A 72 4.95 -1.68 3.89
N ILE A 73 3.92 -0.91 3.52
CA ILE A 73 3.40 -0.77 2.16
C ILE A 73 3.74 0.63 1.67
N HIS A 74 4.37 0.72 0.49
CA HIS A 74 4.66 1.97 -0.20
C HIS A 74 4.18 1.83 -1.64
N LEU A 75 3.30 2.72 -2.08
CA LEU A 75 2.74 2.76 -3.43
C LEU A 75 3.09 4.09 -4.07
N ASP A 76 3.63 4.04 -5.29
CA ASP A 76 3.81 5.17 -6.20
C ASP A 76 3.12 4.81 -7.51
N ILE A 77 2.06 5.53 -7.84
CA ILE A 77 1.11 5.18 -8.90
C ILE A 77 0.94 6.36 -9.85
N GLN A 78 1.01 6.07 -11.15
CA GLN A 78 0.51 6.96 -12.18
C GLN A 78 -0.61 6.28 -12.97
N ALA A 79 -1.70 7.02 -13.19
CA ALA A 79 -2.82 6.54 -13.98
C ALA A 79 -3.17 7.52 -15.11
N VAL A 80 -3.61 6.99 -16.24
CA VAL A 80 -4.12 7.76 -17.38
C VAL A 80 -5.64 7.59 -17.44
N LEU A 81 -6.36 8.70 -17.59
CA LEU A 81 -7.80 8.69 -17.76
C LEU A 81 -8.17 7.95 -19.06
N ASN A 82 -8.89 6.84 -18.91
CA ASN A 82 -9.45 6.13 -20.05
C ASN A 82 -10.74 6.83 -20.51
N GLN A 83 -10.74 7.38 -21.74
CA GLN A 83 -11.86 8.14 -22.30
C GLN A 83 -12.82 7.27 -23.13
N ALA A 84 -13.15 6.07 -22.62
CA ALA A 84 -14.05 5.14 -23.30
C ALA A 84 -15.44 5.73 -23.57
#